data_AF-A0A0K1P624-F1
#
_entry.id   AF-A0A0K1P624-F1
#
_cell.length_a   1.000
_cell.length_b   1.000
_cell.length_c   1.000
_cell.angle_alpha   90.00
_cell.angle_beta   90.00
_cell.angle_gamma   90.00
#
_symmetry.space_group_name_H-M   'P 1'
#
loop_
_entity.id
_entity.type
_entity.pdbx_description
1 polymer ?
#
loop_
_entity_poly.entity_id
_entity_poly.type
_entity_poly.pdbx_seq_one_letter_code
_entity_poly.pdbx_strand_id
1 'polypeptide(L)'
;MKIRYYLILLITTFLISLGTYFIIKEINNSDTSSNSNIVNNSFIKFKVKYNLILKDETILPNFIKKTTENKTKDINKFLEKENLTHLKNYFNIEEQNEFYEKGLILIMPISYELTTKENRFTISDDYFSKFSIDLKDSTQFKKYLSNSESELDKCVETLVKKYKKNEFVLDFIINAIYFTIY
;
A
#
# COMPACT_ATOMS: atom_id res chain seq x y z
N MET A 1 9.89 -64.30 6.21
CA MET A 1 9.63 -63.43 7.38
C MET A 1 10.31 -62.06 7.28
N LYS A 2 11.60 -61.99 6.92
CA LYS A 2 12.38 -60.72 6.83
C LYS A 2 11.83 -59.69 5.83
N ILE A 3 11.34 -60.11 4.65
CA ILE A 3 10.79 -59.20 3.63
C ILE A 3 9.54 -58.44 4.09
N ARG A 4 8.66 -59.09 4.87
CA ARG A 4 7.47 -58.41 5.43
C ARG A 4 7.87 -57.34 6.45
N TYR A 5 8.93 -57.57 7.21
CA TYR A 5 9.47 -56.61 8.16
C TYR A 5 10.05 -55.36 7.46
N TYR A 6 10.83 -55.55 6.39
CA TYR A 6 11.34 -54.43 5.59
C TYR A 6 10.22 -53.63 4.91
N LEU A 7 9.15 -54.29 4.47
CA LEU A 7 7.99 -53.63 3.86
C LEU A 7 7.21 -52.80 4.87
N ILE A 8 7.03 -53.31 6.09
CA ILE A 8 6.41 -52.57 7.19
C ILE A 8 7.27 -51.36 7.57
N LEU A 9 8.59 -51.54 7.67
CA LEU A 9 9.53 -50.48 8.03
C LEU A 9 9.62 -49.38 6.96
N LEU A 10 9.45 -49.73 5.69
CA LEU A 10 9.36 -48.78 4.58
C LEU A 10 8.04 -48.00 4.60
N ILE A 11 6.93 -48.66 4.92
CA ILE A 11 5.61 -47.99 5.03
C ILE A 11 5.60 -47.03 6.23
N THR A 12 6.15 -47.41 7.38
CA THR A 12 6.13 -46.56 8.58
C THR A 12 7.03 -45.34 8.40
N THR A 13 8.22 -45.49 7.83
CA THR A 13 9.12 -44.35 7.53
C THR A 13 8.52 -43.40 6.50
N PHE A 14 7.85 -43.93 5.47
CA PHE A 14 7.14 -43.12 4.48
C PHE A 14 6.00 -42.31 5.12
N LEU A 15 5.17 -42.93 5.98
CA LEU A 15 4.06 -42.24 6.65
C LEU A 15 4.55 -41.16 7.63
N ILE A 16 5.64 -41.40 8.35
CA ILE A 16 6.25 -40.39 9.24
C ILE A 16 6.74 -39.20 8.42
N SER A 17 7.42 -39.44 7.30
CA SER A 17 7.92 -38.37 6.42
C SER A 17 6.78 -37.53 5.83
N LEU A 18 5.69 -38.18 5.41
CA LEU A 18 4.52 -37.50 4.87
C LEU A 18 3.82 -36.64 5.92
N GLY A 19 3.68 -37.17 7.15
CA GLY A 19 3.12 -36.43 8.28
C GLY A 19 3.93 -35.19 8.64
N THR A 20 5.27 -35.31 8.69
CA THR A 20 6.14 -34.16 8.97
C THR A 20 6.09 -33.10 7.85
N TYR A 21 5.95 -33.51 6.59
CA TYR A 21 5.81 -32.57 5.47
C TYR A 21 4.53 -31.73 5.56
N PHE A 22 3.39 -32.35 5.92
CA PHE A 22 2.13 -31.61 6.12
C PHE A 22 2.21 -30.65 7.30
N ILE A 23 2.82 -31.06 8.42
CA ILE A 23 3.00 -30.19 9.60
C ILE A 23 3.89 -28.98 9.26
N ILE A 24 5.02 -29.19 8.58
CA ILE A 24 5.92 -28.09 8.17
C ILE A 24 5.23 -27.15 7.18
N LYS A 25 4.40 -27.68 6.27
CA LYS A 25 3.61 -26.86 5.32
C LYS A 25 2.56 -26.01 6.04
N GLU A 26 1.89 -26.54 7.07
CA GLU A 26 0.94 -25.80 7.90
C GLU A 26 1.64 -24.69 8.70
N ILE A 27 2.81 -24.99 9.28
CA ILE A 27 3.63 -24.03 10.05
C ILE A 27 4.15 -22.91 9.15
N ASN A 28 4.70 -23.23 7.98
CA ASN A 28 5.20 -22.22 7.04
C ASN A 28 4.07 -21.38 6.41
N ASN A 29 2.84 -21.92 6.34
CA ASN A 29 1.66 -21.14 5.95
C ASN A 29 1.07 -20.31 7.10
N SER A 30 1.42 -20.59 8.37
CA SER A 30 0.93 -19.84 9.53
C SER A 30 1.85 -18.69 9.96
N ASP A 31 3.09 -18.65 9.47
CA ASP A 31 4.04 -17.53 9.66
C ASP A 31 3.96 -16.43 8.58
N THR A 32 2.82 -16.30 7.89
CA THR A 32 2.42 -15.05 7.23
C THR A 32 1.24 -14.37 7.94
N SER A 33 1.14 -14.57 9.26
CA SER A 33 0.17 -13.91 10.12
C SER A 33 0.77 -12.82 11.02
N SER A 34 1.73 -12.03 10.51
CA SER A 34 2.08 -10.72 11.10
C SER A 34 1.40 -9.59 10.32
N ASN A 35 0.07 -9.56 10.38
CA ASN A 35 -0.68 -8.34 10.67
C ASN A 35 -2.13 -8.74 10.86
N SER A 36 -2.52 -8.82 12.12
CA SER A 36 -3.90 -8.81 12.57
C SER A 36 -4.65 -7.66 11.87
N ASN A 37 -5.34 -7.98 10.78
CA ASN A 37 -6.51 -7.24 10.33
C ASN A 37 -7.66 -7.49 11.32
N ILE A 38 -7.44 -7.13 12.59
CA ILE A 38 -8.56 -6.66 13.41
C ILE A 38 -8.82 -5.27 12.84
N VAL A 39 -9.65 -5.22 11.80
CA VAL A 39 -10.24 -3.97 11.34
C VAL A 39 -10.97 -3.43 12.55
N ASN A 40 -10.35 -2.47 13.21
CA ASN A 40 -10.90 -1.78 14.37
C ASN A 40 -12.05 -0.94 13.84
N ASN A 41 -13.18 -1.60 13.56
CA ASN A 41 -14.29 -1.06 12.79
C ASN A 41 -15.04 0.07 13.54
N SER A 42 -14.59 0.38 14.76
CA SER A 42 -15.04 1.46 15.62
C SER A 42 -14.40 2.81 15.29
N PHE A 43 -13.43 2.87 14.37
CA PHE A 43 -12.72 4.12 14.04
C PHE A 43 -12.71 4.41 12.55
N ILE A 44 -12.58 5.70 12.22
CA ILE A 44 -12.30 6.22 10.89
C ILE A 44 -10.85 6.72 10.89
N LYS A 45 -10.09 6.29 9.89
CA LYS A 45 -8.71 6.73 9.67
C LYS A 45 -8.58 7.45 8.33
N PHE A 46 -7.68 8.42 8.28
CA PHE A 46 -7.25 9.03 7.03
C PHE A 46 -6.09 8.21 6.46
N LYS A 47 -6.14 7.92 5.16
CA LYS A 47 -5.03 7.27 4.45
C LYS A 47 -4.65 8.10 3.26
N VAL A 48 -3.38 8.47 3.21
CA VAL A 48 -2.79 9.15 2.06
C VAL A 48 -2.71 8.18 0.89
N LYS A 49 -3.28 8.57 -0.26
CA LYS A 49 -3.28 7.77 -1.48
C LYS A 49 -1.84 7.43 -1.89
N TYR A 50 -1.67 6.24 -2.45
CA TYR A 50 -0.37 5.67 -2.83
C TYR A 50 0.65 5.52 -1.70
N ASN A 51 0.27 5.69 -0.44
CA ASN A 51 1.21 5.70 0.69
C ASN A 51 2.28 6.79 0.55
N LEU A 52 1.92 7.97 0.02
CA LEU A 52 2.82 9.13 0.04
C LEU A 52 3.18 9.49 1.49
N ILE A 53 4.45 9.82 1.70
CA ILE A 53 4.98 10.18 3.02
C ILE A 53 4.83 11.68 3.19
N LEU A 54 4.12 12.12 4.23
CA LEU A 54 3.98 13.54 4.57
C LEU A 54 5.24 14.03 5.28
N LYS A 55 5.61 15.30 5.07
CA LYS A 55 6.69 15.93 5.86
C LYS A 55 6.29 16.13 7.33
N ASP A 56 5.02 16.42 7.55
CA ASP A 56 4.43 16.60 8.87
C ASP A 56 3.17 15.73 8.99
N GLU A 57 3.28 14.65 9.75
CA GLU A 57 2.18 13.72 9.98
C GLU A 57 1.12 14.30 10.94
N THR A 58 1.44 15.36 11.70
CA THR A 58 0.54 15.95 12.70
C THR A 58 -0.60 16.76 12.08
N ILE A 59 -0.52 17.06 10.78
CA ILE A 59 -1.58 17.72 10.02
C ILE A 59 -2.83 16.83 9.94
N LEU A 60 -2.65 15.51 9.96
CA LEU A 60 -3.78 14.59 9.98
C LEU A 60 -4.24 14.32 11.41
N PRO A 61 -5.57 14.25 11.64
CA PRO A 61 -6.06 13.76 12.91
C PRO A 61 -5.66 12.28 13.06
N ASN A 62 -5.54 11.87 14.32
CA ASN A 62 -5.49 10.45 14.68
C ASN A 62 -6.81 9.75 14.30
N PHE A 63 -7.00 8.54 14.82
CA PHE A 63 -8.25 7.80 14.66
C PHE A 63 -9.45 8.55 15.23
N ILE A 64 -10.51 8.69 14.44
CA ILE A 64 -11.77 9.29 14.87
C ILE A 64 -12.74 8.19 15.24
N LYS A 65 -13.29 8.24 16.44
CA LYS A 65 -14.26 7.22 16.90
C LYS A 65 -15.57 7.36 16.14
N LYS A 66 -16.09 6.26 15.62
CA LYS A 66 -17.45 6.18 15.06
C LYS A 66 -18.47 6.32 16.18
N THR A 67 -19.38 7.28 16.06
CA THR A 67 -20.48 7.52 16.99
C THR A 67 -21.80 7.63 16.23
N THR A 68 -22.93 7.53 16.92
CA THR A 68 -24.25 7.76 16.30
C THR A 68 -24.39 9.18 15.75
N GLU A 69 -23.73 10.16 16.37
CA GLU A 69 -23.80 11.58 16.03
C GLU A 69 -23.06 11.89 14.72
N ASN A 70 -21.89 11.27 14.51
CA ASN A 70 -21.07 11.48 13.32
C ASN A 70 -21.36 10.52 12.17
N LYS A 71 -22.30 9.57 12.34
CA LYS A 71 -22.73 8.67 11.28
C LYS A 71 -23.34 9.41 10.10
N THR A 72 -22.70 9.33 8.93
CA THR A 72 -23.17 9.91 7.67
C THR A 72 -22.51 9.18 6.49
N LYS A 73 -23.13 9.27 5.30
CA LYS A 73 -22.55 8.79 4.03
C LYS A 73 -21.81 9.90 3.26
N ASP A 74 -21.98 11.15 3.70
CA ASP A 74 -21.41 12.34 3.09
C ASP A 74 -20.14 12.75 3.87
N ILE A 75 -18.99 12.69 3.20
CA ILE A 75 -17.69 12.99 3.80
C ILE A 75 -17.61 14.46 4.22
N ASN A 76 -18.19 15.37 3.44
CA ASN A 76 -18.14 16.80 3.78
C ASN A 76 -18.90 17.09 5.06
N LYS A 77 -20.09 16.50 5.22
CA LYS A 77 -20.85 16.58 6.48
C LYS A 77 -20.13 15.90 7.64
N PHE A 78 -19.40 14.82 7.40
CA PHE A 78 -18.59 14.17 8.43
C PHE A 78 -17.49 15.10 8.93
N LEU A 79 -16.74 15.71 8.01
CA LEU A 79 -15.66 16.64 8.34
C LEU A 79 -16.18 17.86 9.09
N GLU A 80 -17.34 18.40 8.72
CA GLU A 80 -17.97 19.50 9.45
C GLU A 80 -18.32 19.11 10.89
N LYS A 81 -18.95 17.95 11.10
CA LYS A 81 -19.31 17.45 12.44
C LYS A 81 -18.09 17.23 13.35
N GLU A 82 -16.98 16.80 12.76
CA GLU A 82 -15.72 16.54 13.49
C GLU A 82 -14.79 17.76 13.54
N ASN A 83 -15.19 18.93 13.02
CA ASN A 83 -14.37 20.15 12.92
C ASN A 83 -13.08 20.00 12.09
N LEU A 84 -13.12 19.17 11.05
CA LEU A 84 -11.98 18.81 10.19
C LEU A 84 -12.02 19.44 8.80
N THR A 85 -12.89 20.42 8.56
CA THR A 85 -13.02 21.09 7.26
C THR A 85 -11.70 21.74 6.79
N HIS A 86 -10.83 22.12 7.73
CA HIS A 86 -9.50 22.68 7.44
C HIS A 86 -8.59 21.72 6.66
N LEU A 87 -8.82 20.40 6.73
CA LEU A 87 -8.04 19.42 5.97
C LEU A 87 -8.13 19.64 4.46
N LYS A 88 -9.22 20.24 3.97
CA LYS A 88 -9.39 20.58 2.55
C LYS A 88 -8.38 21.61 2.03
N ASN A 89 -7.73 22.36 2.93
CA ASN A 89 -6.67 23.30 2.57
C ASN A 89 -5.35 22.60 2.25
N TYR A 90 -5.21 21.32 2.59
CA TYR A 90 -3.98 20.55 2.42
C TYR A 90 -4.19 19.30 1.57
N PHE A 91 -5.43 18.79 1.52
CA PHE A 91 -5.75 17.54 0.87
C PHE A 91 -7.01 17.63 0.01
N ASN A 92 -6.93 17.03 -1.17
CA ASN A 92 -8.09 16.59 -1.93
C ASN A 92 -8.62 15.31 -1.29
N ILE A 93 -9.91 15.31 -0.97
CA ILE A 93 -10.56 14.19 -0.27
C ILE A 93 -11.38 13.41 -1.29
N GLU A 94 -11.13 12.10 -1.38
CA GLU A 94 -11.80 11.25 -2.35
C GLU A 94 -13.21 10.91 -1.85
N GLU A 95 -14.22 11.25 -2.64
CA GLU A 95 -15.61 10.97 -2.31
C GLU A 95 -15.89 9.46 -2.34
N GLN A 96 -16.27 8.90 -1.20
CA GLN A 96 -16.51 7.46 -1.03
C GLN A 96 -17.76 7.24 -0.18
N ASN A 97 -18.84 6.75 -0.80
CA ASN A 97 -20.13 6.54 -0.11
C ASN A 97 -20.05 5.56 1.08
N GLU A 98 -19.03 4.70 1.11
CA GLU A 98 -18.83 3.64 2.10
C GLU A 98 -17.71 3.96 3.09
N PHE A 99 -17.16 5.18 3.10
CA PHE A 99 -16.03 5.56 3.96
C PHE A 99 -16.30 5.25 5.44
N TYR A 100 -17.53 5.50 5.90
CA TYR A 100 -17.93 5.32 7.28
C TYR A 100 -17.99 3.84 7.66
N GLU A 101 -18.45 2.99 6.74
CA GLU A 101 -18.50 1.53 6.95
C GLU A 101 -17.08 0.96 6.94
N LYS A 102 -16.26 1.38 5.98
CA LYS A 102 -14.85 0.96 5.84
C LYS A 102 -13.94 1.53 6.93
N GLY A 103 -14.37 2.59 7.60
CA GLY A 103 -13.54 3.31 8.57
C GLY A 103 -12.32 3.96 7.91
N LEU A 104 -12.45 4.42 6.67
CA LEU A 104 -11.34 4.88 5.86
C LEU A 104 -11.76 6.07 5.01
N ILE A 105 -11.02 7.17 5.11
CA ILE A 105 -11.12 8.30 4.18
C ILE A 105 -9.80 8.37 3.40
N LEU A 106 -9.87 8.24 2.08
CA LEU A 106 -8.71 8.43 1.21
C LEU A 106 -8.49 9.92 0.92
N ILE A 107 -7.25 10.34 1.02
CA ILE A 107 -6.84 11.73 0.80
C ILE A 107 -5.60 11.80 -0.08
N MET A 108 -5.49 12.87 -0.85
CA MET A 108 -4.35 13.16 -1.71
C MET A 108 -3.83 14.57 -1.39
N PRO A 109 -2.53 14.78 -1.11
CA PRO A 109 -2.00 16.12 -0.87
C PRO A 109 -2.23 17.01 -2.09
N ILE A 110 -2.61 18.28 -1.87
CA ILE A 110 -2.82 19.22 -2.98
C ILE A 110 -1.52 19.76 -3.57
N SER A 111 -0.42 19.68 -2.81
CA SER A 111 0.90 20.16 -3.20
C SER A 111 1.98 19.15 -2.83
N TYR A 112 2.98 18.99 -3.70
CA TYR A 112 4.16 18.17 -3.45
C TYR A 112 5.05 18.72 -2.33
N GLU A 113 4.84 19.95 -1.89
CA GLU A 113 5.56 20.52 -0.76
C GLU A 113 5.19 19.85 0.57
N LEU A 114 4.01 19.23 0.64
CA LEU A 114 3.52 18.51 1.81
C LEU A 114 4.15 17.12 1.96
N THR A 115 4.85 16.62 0.94
CA THR A 115 5.39 15.27 0.92
C THR A 115 6.92 15.23 0.94
N THR A 116 7.47 14.18 1.53
CA THR A 116 8.90 13.90 1.48
C THR A 116 9.26 13.35 0.11
N LYS A 117 10.28 13.94 -0.51
CA LYS A 117 10.73 13.60 -1.86
C LYS A 117 12.16 13.06 -1.81
N GLU A 118 12.44 12.04 -2.60
CA GLU A 118 13.80 11.55 -2.81
C GLU A 118 14.40 12.09 -4.11
N ASN A 119 15.72 12.18 -4.13
CA ASN A 119 16.44 12.52 -5.36
C ASN A 119 16.34 11.35 -6.34
N ARG A 120 15.78 11.58 -7.52
CA ARG A 120 15.60 10.55 -8.57
C ARG A 120 16.90 9.85 -9.02
N PHE A 121 18.06 10.44 -8.76
CA PHE A 121 19.37 9.87 -9.09
C PHE A 121 19.93 8.95 -7.99
N THR A 122 19.37 8.97 -6.77
CA THR A 122 19.86 8.19 -5.63
C THR A 122 18.90 7.11 -5.14
N ILE A 123 17.72 6.98 -5.74
CA ILE A 123 16.73 5.97 -5.35
C ILE A 123 17.21 4.53 -5.62
N SER A 124 16.86 3.61 -4.72
CA SER A 124 17.12 2.17 -4.84
C SER A 124 16.18 1.49 -5.84
N ASP A 125 16.50 0.25 -6.25
CA ASP A 125 15.69 -0.51 -7.22
C ASP A 125 14.29 -0.85 -6.67
N ASP A 126 14.17 -0.99 -5.35
CA ASP A 126 12.93 -1.29 -4.63
C ASP A 126 12.22 -0.04 -4.09
N TYR A 127 12.71 1.17 -4.38
CA TYR A 127 12.18 2.41 -3.85
C TYR A 127 10.66 2.56 -4.02
N PHE A 128 10.12 2.17 -5.18
CA PHE A 128 8.69 2.34 -5.46
C PHE A 128 7.80 1.24 -4.85
N SER A 129 8.40 0.20 -4.24
CA SER A 129 7.64 -0.86 -3.54
C SER A 129 6.80 -0.32 -2.38
N LYS A 130 7.27 0.75 -1.72
CA LYS A 130 6.51 1.43 -0.66
C LYS A 130 5.19 2.05 -1.15
N PHE A 131 5.09 2.29 -2.46
CA PHE A 131 3.88 2.79 -3.12
C PHE A 131 3.09 1.68 -3.83
N SER A 132 3.34 0.42 -3.47
CA SER A 132 2.71 -0.77 -4.08
C SER A 132 3.04 -0.99 -5.55
N ILE A 133 4.16 -0.45 -6.05
CA ILE A 133 4.69 -0.78 -7.37
C ILE A 133 5.57 -2.02 -7.24
N ASP A 134 5.37 -3.02 -8.10
CA ASP A 134 6.15 -4.24 -8.03
C ASP A 134 7.65 -3.98 -8.30
N LEU A 135 8.51 -4.90 -7.87
CA LEU A 135 9.97 -4.73 -7.99
C LEU A 135 10.44 -4.57 -9.44
N LYS A 136 9.79 -5.26 -10.38
CA LYS A 136 10.15 -5.20 -11.80
C LYS A 136 9.88 -3.81 -12.36
N ASP A 137 8.70 -3.25 -12.07
CA ASP A 137 8.31 -1.92 -12.48
C ASP A 137 9.09 -0.84 -11.73
N SER A 138 9.37 -1.02 -10.44
CA SER A 138 10.23 -0.14 -9.64
C SER A 138 11.64 -0.03 -10.23
N THR A 139 12.24 -1.15 -10.64
CA THR A 139 13.55 -1.18 -11.31
C THR A 139 13.50 -0.43 -12.65
N GLN A 140 12.43 -0.60 -13.42
CA GLN A 140 12.25 0.14 -14.67
C GLN A 140 12.09 1.64 -14.42
N PHE A 141 11.27 2.02 -13.45
CA PHE A 141 11.06 3.41 -13.06
C PHE A 141 12.38 4.09 -12.75
N LYS A 142 13.18 3.50 -11.85
CA LYS A 142 14.51 4.01 -11.55
C LYS A 142 15.34 4.22 -12.81
N LYS A 143 15.41 3.22 -13.71
CA LYS A 143 16.18 3.33 -14.96
C LYS A 143 15.78 4.54 -15.82
N TYR A 144 14.49 4.83 -15.94
CA TYR A 144 14.02 6.00 -16.71
C TYR A 144 14.24 7.31 -15.95
N LEU A 145 13.99 7.31 -14.64
CA LEU A 145 14.03 8.50 -13.80
C LEU A 145 15.45 8.93 -13.44
N SER A 146 16.40 8.00 -13.38
CA SER A 146 17.81 8.32 -13.10
C SER A 146 18.57 8.79 -14.34
N ASN A 147 17.92 8.98 -15.49
CA ASN A 147 18.59 9.44 -16.72
C ASN A 147 18.96 10.93 -16.60
N SER A 148 20.23 11.25 -16.35
CA SER A 148 20.72 12.63 -16.21
C SER A 148 20.59 13.49 -17.48
N GLU A 149 20.41 12.87 -18.65
CA GLU A 149 20.27 13.56 -19.93
C GLU A 149 18.83 14.07 -20.19
N SER A 150 17.87 13.73 -19.33
CA SER A 150 16.46 14.06 -19.52
C SER A 150 15.86 14.73 -18.30
N GLU A 151 15.05 15.77 -18.51
CA GLU A 151 14.26 16.40 -17.45
C GLU A 151 13.19 15.44 -16.90
N LEU A 152 12.72 15.69 -15.68
CA LEU A 152 11.75 14.81 -15.01
C LEU A 152 10.47 14.64 -15.83
N ASP A 153 9.96 15.71 -16.42
CA ASP A 153 8.76 15.68 -17.24
C ASP A 153 8.91 14.73 -18.44
N LYS A 154 10.06 14.76 -19.12
CA LYS A 154 10.35 13.85 -20.24
C LYS A 154 10.46 12.40 -19.80
N CYS A 155 11.04 12.15 -18.63
CA CYS A 155 11.09 10.81 -18.04
C CYS A 155 9.66 10.31 -17.72
N VAL A 156 8.81 11.16 -17.13
CA VAL A 156 7.41 10.85 -16.81
C VAL A 156 6.59 10.58 -18.06
N GLU A 157 6.69 11.41 -19.10
CA GLU A 157 6.03 11.17 -20.39
C GLU A 157 6.40 9.82 -21.00
N THR A 158 7.67 9.43 -20.87
CA THR A 158 8.15 8.13 -21.35
C THR A 158 7.51 6.97 -20.57
N LEU A 159 7.42 7.12 -19.24
CA LEU A 159 6.74 6.15 -18.38
C LEU A 159 5.25 6.04 -18.70
N VAL A 160 4.54 7.17 -18.86
CA VAL A 160 3.11 7.21 -19.26
C VAL A 160 2.89 6.41 -20.54
N LYS A 161 3.71 6.63 -21.57
CA LYS A 161 3.60 5.90 -22.85
C LYS A 161 3.82 4.40 -22.70
N LYS A 162 4.79 4.01 -21.86
CA LYS A 162 5.14 2.60 -21.60
C LYS A 162 4.05 1.86 -20.82
N TYR A 163 3.48 2.50 -19.80
CA TYR A 163 2.54 1.89 -18.85
C TYR A 163 1.06 2.11 -19.17
N LYS A 164 0.73 2.61 -20.36
CA LYS A 164 -0.64 2.91 -20.82
C LYS A 164 -1.70 1.80 -20.62
N LYS A 165 -1.28 0.53 -20.48
CA LYS A 165 -2.16 -0.63 -20.30
C LYS A 165 -2.31 -1.07 -18.83
N ASN A 166 -1.48 -0.56 -17.93
CA ASN A 166 -1.55 -0.86 -16.51
C ASN A 166 -2.18 0.34 -15.80
N GLU A 167 -3.50 0.28 -15.61
CA GLU A 167 -4.29 1.40 -15.07
C GLU A 167 -3.77 1.89 -13.72
N PHE A 168 -3.45 0.97 -12.80
CA PHE A 168 -2.94 1.33 -11.47
C PHE A 168 -1.58 2.04 -11.55
N VAL A 169 -0.63 1.47 -12.30
CA VAL A 169 0.71 2.05 -12.43
C VAL A 169 0.65 3.38 -13.19
N LEU A 170 -0.23 3.49 -14.19
CA LEU A 170 -0.48 4.72 -14.92
C LEU A 170 -1.06 5.81 -14.01
N ASP A 171 -2.05 5.47 -13.18
CA ASP A 171 -2.66 6.39 -12.20
C ASP A 171 -1.59 6.90 -11.22
N PHE A 172 -0.70 6.02 -10.75
CA PHE A 172 0.44 6.40 -9.92
C PHE A 172 1.42 7.33 -10.65
N ILE A 173 1.80 7.01 -11.90
CA ILE A 173 2.74 7.85 -12.68
C ILE A 173 2.19 9.27 -12.85
N ILE A 174 0.92 9.38 -13.22
CA ILE A 174 0.28 10.67 -13.51
C ILE A 174 0.08 11.48 -12.24
N ASN A 175 -0.40 10.84 -11.17
CA ASN A 175 -0.90 11.57 -10.01
C ASN A 175 0.09 11.61 -8.84
N ALA A 176 1.05 10.71 -8.75
CA ALA A 176 1.88 10.52 -7.56
C ALA A 176 3.37 10.78 -7.76
N ILE A 177 3.94 10.56 -8.96
CA ILE A 177 5.40 10.63 -9.14
C ILE A 177 5.99 11.95 -8.65
N TYR A 178 5.40 13.09 -9.00
CA TYR A 178 5.90 14.42 -8.62
C TYR A 178 5.88 14.68 -7.10
N PHE A 179 5.08 13.92 -6.36
CA PHE A 179 5.01 13.95 -4.90
C PHE A 179 6.09 13.08 -4.24
N THR A 180 6.77 12.22 -5.01
CA THR A 180 7.70 11.21 -4.46
C THR A 180 9.16 11.47 -4.79
N ILE A 181 9.44 12.18 -5.89
CA ILE A 181 10.80 12.40 -6.38
C ILE A 181 11.01 13.81 -6.93
N TYR A 182 12.23 14.31 -6.81
CA TYR A 182 12.72 15.53 -7.48
C TYR A 182 13.92 15.21 -8.37
#